data_AF-A0A1I1E772-F1
#
_entry.id   AF-A0A1I1E772-F1
#
_cell.length_a   1.000
_cell.length_b   1.000
_cell.length_c   1.000
_cell.angle_alpha   90.00
_cell.angle_beta   90.00
_cell.angle_gamma   90.00
#
_symmetry.space_group_name_H-M   'P 1'
#
loop_
_entity.id
_entity.type
_entity.pdbx_description
1 polymer ?
#
loop_
_entity_poly.entity_id
_entity_poly.type
_entity_poly.pdbx_seq_one_letter_code
_entity_poly.pdbx_strand_id
1 'polypeptide(L)'
;MFLKAVPGLQKFLLWKTKHLSQQQFILILSAIIGFTAGLGAVVIKNLTHFIQDLLEGNLIANYHHAFYFIFPIIGLALTVFIIKKVLRKPVGHGIPSTLYAISKRKGLMRSFQMYGSILTAPLTVGFGGSVGLEGPTVATGASLGSNISRLFRMNQSARTLLVGCAAAGAMSSIFKAPIAAIIFAIEVFSLDLTLVSMLPLLTASVSAILTSYFFFGSDTILPFELRDDFVISEVPFYMILGCICALGSMYFTVIYFRIHTLFGKIENKFIRLLLAGTGLGIIIYFIPPLYGEGYGVINNLLAENYIQALGTNFLNDFLDNIWVVILLLAGLVVFKIFATSLTFAAGGVGGIFAPVLFMGSALGHCFALVVNHLGITNSPISTSSFTMVGMAGLMAGVLHAPLTAIFLIAELTGGYELFVPLMITALISYMITNTVQPHSVYTLELAKRGELLTHDKDQTVLTLLNINQIIEKNFIPLKVSMNLGDVIHEGVIKSSRNIFPVIDNNDNFMGIILLDDIRPIMFKQHLYDEITVSDIMQRAPDIIDLQNDSMKTIMKKFQHSAAWNLPVVKEDKYVGFISKSKMLTAYRQKLIEVTV
;
A
#
# COMPACT_ATOMS: atom_id res chain seq x y z
N MET A 1 -10.92 2.80 26.77
CA MET A 1 -10.17 2.55 28.03
C MET A 1 -8.82 3.27 28.11
N PHE A 2 -8.40 4.07 27.12
CA PHE A 2 -7.38 5.11 27.32
C PHE A 2 -8.03 6.47 27.04
N LEU A 3 -7.69 7.48 27.85
CA LEU A 3 -8.24 8.83 27.95
C LEU A 3 -9.41 9.00 28.94
N LYS A 4 -9.17 8.69 30.22
CA LYS A 4 -9.52 9.70 31.24
C LYS A 4 -8.71 10.94 30.87
N ALA A 5 -9.39 11.99 30.42
CA ALA A 5 -8.75 13.19 29.92
C ALA A 5 -7.78 13.74 30.99
N VAL A 6 -6.50 13.87 30.63
CA VAL A 6 -5.56 14.63 31.44
C VAL A 6 -6.15 16.03 31.57
N PRO A 7 -6.40 16.57 32.78
CA PRO A 7 -7.13 17.83 32.97
C PRO A 7 -6.52 19.00 32.18
N GLY A 8 -5.20 18.98 31.98
CA GLY A 8 -4.49 19.97 31.16
C GLY A 8 -4.80 19.89 29.66
N LEU A 9 -5.02 18.69 29.11
CA LEU A 9 -5.30 18.50 27.68
C LEU A 9 -6.65 19.11 27.29
N GLN A 10 -7.67 18.99 28.14
CA GLN A 10 -8.98 19.61 27.88
C GLN A 10 -8.89 21.15 27.90
N LYS A 11 -8.18 21.72 28.87
CA LYS A 11 -7.94 23.18 28.92
C LYS A 11 -7.18 23.67 27.69
N PHE A 12 -6.15 22.93 27.24
CA PHE A 12 -5.42 23.25 26.03
C PHE A 12 -6.28 23.16 24.77
N LEU A 13 -7.10 22.12 24.63
CA LEU A 13 -8.01 21.97 23.49
C LEU A 13 -9.03 23.11 23.42
N LEU A 14 -9.56 23.57 24.56
CA LEU A 14 -10.45 24.73 24.64
C LEU A 14 -9.74 26.04 24.28
N TRP A 15 -8.50 26.23 24.74
CA TRP A 15 -7.67 27.38 24.38
C TRP A 15 -7.39 27.41 22.87
N LYS A 16 -7.02 26.24 22.30
CA LYS A 16 -6.74 26.07 20.88
C LYS A 16 -7.93 26.46 20.00
N THR A 17 -9.13 26.00 20.34
CA THR A 17 -10.35 26.36 19.59
C THR A 17 -10.63 27.87 19.60
N LYS A 18 -10.13 28.60 20.60
CA LYS A 18 -10.31 30.06 20.72
C LYS A 18 -9.24 30.89 20.00
N HIS A 19 -8.01 30.37 19.85
CA HIS A 19 -6.86 31.20 19.42
C HIS A 19 -6.18 30.75 18.11
N LEU A 20 -6.42 29.54 17.62
CA LEU A 20 -5.73 29.02 16.43
C LEU A 20 -6.72 28.54 15.37
N SER A 21 -6.47 28.91 14.12
CA SER A 21 -7.19 28.32 12.99
C SER A 21 -6.81 26.85 12.83
N GLN A 22 -7.71 26.05 12.23
CA GLN A 22 -7.44 24.64 12.00
C GLN A 22 -6.21 24.43 11.10
N GLN A 23 -5.99 25.28 10.11
CA GLN A 23 -4.84 25.21 9.20
C GLN A 23 -3.53 25.51 9.92
N GLN A 24 -3.48 26.58 10.73
CA GLN A 24 -2.30 26.91 11.54
C GLN A 24 -1.94 25.77 12.50
N PHE A 25 -2.96 25.17 13.12
CA PHE A 25 -2.74 24.05 14.02
C PHE A 25 -2.22 22.80 13.30
N ILE A 26 -2.70 22.52 12.07
CA ILE A 26 -2.19 21.42 11.25
C ILE A 26 -0.71 21.64 10.91
N LEU A 27 -0.29 22.87 10.60
CA LEU A 27 1.13 23.18 10.34
C LEU A 27 2.01 22.92 11.57
N ILE A 28 1.60 23.43 12.75
CA ILE A 28 2.33 23.16 14.01
C ILE A 28 2.41 21.65 14.26
N LEU A 29 1.29 20.95 14.07
CA LEU A 29 1.23 19.51 14.31
C LEU A 29 2.09 18.73 13.31
N SER A 30 2.16 19.18 12.06
CA SER A 30 3.01 18.58 11.02
C SER A 30 4.50 18.71 11.37
N ALA A 31 4.94 19.84 11.94
CA ALA A 31 6.31 20.00 12.44
C ALA A 31 6.60 18.99 13.57
N ILE A 32 5.72 18.91 14.57
CA ILE A 32 5.88 17.96 15.71
C ILE A 32 5.91 16.51 15.22
N ILE A 33 5.04 16.18 14.26
CA ILE A 33 4.99 14.84 13.67
C ILE A 33 6.26 14.57 12.86
N GLY A 34 6.75 15.53 12.07
CA GLY A 34 8.02 15.44 11.36
C GLY A 34 9.19 15.15 12.30
N PHE A 35 9.32 15.94 13.36
CA PHE A 35 10.32 15.73 14.42
C PHE A 35 10.23 14.33 15.05
N THR A 36 9.04 13.92 15.47
CA THR A 36 8.86 12.60 16.12
C THR A 36 9.06 11.42 15.16
N ALA A 37 8.67 11.56 13.89
CA ALA A 37 8.93 10.56 12.86
C ALA A 37 10.44 10.46 12.54
N GLY A 38 11.13 11.61 12.44
CA GLY A 38 12.58 11.66 12.29
C GLY A 38 13.32 11.04 13.46
N LEU A 39 12.89 11.33 14.70
CA LEU A 39 13.44 10.67 15.89
C LEU A 39 13.24 9.16 15.86
N GLY A 40 12.06 8.68 15.43
CA GLY A 40 11.79 7.26 15.23
C GLY A 40 12.75 6.62 14.21
N ALA A 41 13.02 7.30 13.10
CA ALA A 41 13.99 6.88 12.09
C ALA A 41 15.41 6.77 12.65
N VAL A 42 15.85 7.82 13.35
CA VAL A 42 17.17 7.89 14.01
C VAL A 42 17.34 6.73 14.99
N VAL A 43 16.35 6.47 15.84
CA VAL A 43 16.42 5.39 16.83
C VAL A 43 16.51 4.03 16.14
N ILE A 44 15.69 3.77 15.12
CA ILE A 44 15.73 2.50 14.37
C ILE A 44 17.10 2.29 13.73
N LYS A 45 17.63 3.31 13.06
CA LYS A 45 18.94 3.25 12.39
C LYS A 45 20.09 3.08 13.38
N ASN A 46 20.11 3.84 14.47
CA ASN A 46 21.15 3.72 15.51
C ASN A 46 21.13 2.37 16.21
N LEU A 47 19.95 1.82 16.52
CA LEU A 47 19.86 0.47 17.10
C LEU A 47 20.36 -0.60 16.12
N THR A 48 20.12 -0.41 14.82
CA THR A 48 20.59 -1.34 13.80
C THR A 48 22.12 -1.31 13.68
N HIS A 49 22.71 -0.11 13.55
CA HIS A 49 24.16 0.07 13.53
C HIS A 49 24.81 -0.45 14.80
N PHE A 50 24.25 -0.17 15.98
CA PHE A 50 24.75 -0.70 17.24
C PHE A 50 24.82 -2.24 17.26
N ILE A 51 23.81 -2.92 16.69
CA ILE A 51 23.83 -4.39 16.57
C ILE A 51 24.89 -4.84 15.56
N GLN A 52 25.02 -4.16 14.42
CA GLN A 52 26.03 -4.48 13.41
C GLN A 52 27.45 -4.31 13.98
N ASP A 53 27.74 -3.16 14.60
CA ASP A 53 29.03 -2.87 15.24
C ASP A 53 29.35 -3.86 16.35
N LEU A 54 28.35 -4.30 17.12
CA LEU A 54 28.53 -5.32 18.16
C LEU A 54 28.92 -6.69 17.57
N LEU A 55 28.36 -7.03 16.41
CA LEU A 55 28.61 -8.30 15.73
C LEU A 55 29.93 -8.29 14.93
N GLU A 56 30.29 -7.15 14.33
CA GLU A 56 31.51 -6.95 13.53
C GLU A 56 32.73 -6.56 14.38
N GLY A 57 32.52 -6.00 15.57
CA GLY A 57 33.57 -5.50 16.45
C GLY A 57 34.41 -6.57 17.17
N ASN A 58 35.38 -6.10 17.95
CA ASN A 58 36.44 -6.88 18.63
C ASN A 58 35.95 -8.01 19.57
N LEU A 59 34.66 -8.07 19.92
CA LEU A 59 34.10 -9.13 20.79
C LEU A 59 33.90 -10.45 20.03
N ILE A 60 33.62 -10.42 18.73
CA ILE A 60 33.19 -11.59 17.93
C ILE A 60 33.96 -11.70 16.60
N ALA A 61 34.87 -10.77 16.27
CA ALA A 61 35.62 -10.71 15.00
C ALA A 61 36.16 -12.05 14.47
N ASN A 62 36.73 -12.90 15.33
CA ASN A 62 37.26 -14.22 14.94
C ASN A 62 36.17 -15.26 14.59
N TYR A 63 34.98 -15.14 15.19
CA TYR A 63 33.84 -16.02 14.94
C TYR A 63 32.91 -15.49 13.85
N HIS A 64 32.94 -14.17 13.59
CA HIS A 64 32.09 -13.52 12.59
C HIS A 64 32.34 -14.11 11.20
N HIS A 65 33.60 -14.18 10.76
CA HIS A 65 33.92 -14.74 9.44
C HIS A 65 33.52 -16.22 9.27
N ALA A 66 33.52 -17.01 10.36
CA ALA A 66 33.16 -18.42 10.32
C ALA A 66 31.65 -18.68 10.43
N PHE A 67 30.91 -17.83 11.15
CA PHE A 67 29.50 -18.09 11.54
C PHE A 67 28.51 -16.99 11.16
N TYR A 68 28.89 -16.01 10.33
CA TYR A 68 28.00 -14.90 9.94
C TYR A 68 26.64 -15.37 9.40
N PHE A 69 26.59 -16.53 8.73
CA PHE A 69 25.36 -17.12 8.19
C PHE A 69 24.34 -17.55 9.26
N ILE A 70 24.76 -17.71 10.53
CA ILE A 70 23.89 -18.09 11.64
C ILE A 70 23.20 -16.87 12.25
N PHE A 71 23.82 -15.69 12.20
CA PHE A 71 23.28 -14.47 12.81
C PHE A 71 21.88 -14.11 12.31
N PRO A 72 21.56 -14.18 10.99
CA PRO A 72 20.21 -13.90 10.52
C PRO A 72 19.16 -14.81 11.18
N ILE A 73 19.49 -16.08 11.43
CA ILE A 73 18.58 -17.04 12.10
C ILE A 73 18.31 -16.60 13.54
N ILE A 74 19.36 -16.17 14.26
CA ILE A 74 19.26 -15.66 15.63
C ILE A 74 18.42 -14.37 15.66
N GLY A 75 18.71 -13.42 14.77
CA GLY A 75 17.96 -12.17 14.65
C GLY A 75 16.47 -12.41 14.38
N LEU A 76 16.15 -13.29 13.41
CA LEU A 76 14.78 -13.68 13.09
C LEU A 76 14.08 -14.37 14.28
N ALA A 77 14.78 -15.26 14.99
CA ALA A 77 14.25 -15.91 16.19
C ALA A 77 13.93 -14.89 17.29
N LEU A 78 14.82 -13.92 17.54
CA LEU A 78 14.62 -12.84 18.49
C LEU A 78 13.45 -11.93 18.07
N THR A 79 13.37 -11.55 16.80
CA THR A 79 12.24 -10.77 16.26
C THR A 79 10.91 -11.48 16.51
N VAL A 80 10.80 -12.77 16.16
CA VAL A 80 9.57 -13.55 16.37
C VAL A 80 9.27 -13.74 17.86
N PHE A 81 10.29 -13.91 18.70
CA PHE A 81 10.14 -13.96 20.15
C PHE A 81 9.55 -12.67 20.71
N ILE A 82 10.09 -11.50 20.34
CA ILE A 82 9.58 -10.19 20.77
C ILE A 82 8.13 -10.01 20.32
N ILE A 83 7.81 -10.33 19.07
CA ILE A 83 6.44 -10.22 18.55
C ILE A 83 5.47 -11.09 19.36
N LYS A 84 5.85 -12.35 19.66
CA LYS A 84 4.97 -13.32 20.32
C LYS A 84 4.84 -13.08 21.82
N LYS A 85 5.94 -12.76 22.52
CA LYS A 85 5.98 -12.70 23.99
C LYS A 85 5.82 -11.28 24.55
N VAL A 86 6.47 -10.30 23.92
CA VAL A 86 6.49 -8.90 24.39
C VAL A 86 5.31 -8.13 23.80
N LEU A 87 5.22 -8.03 22.48
CA LEU A 87 4.18 -7.24 21.81
C LEU A 87 2.81 -7.91 21.85
N ARG A 88 2.78 -9.26 21.79
CA ARG A 88 1.57 -10.10 21.75
C ARG A 88 0.56 -9.69 20.67
N LYS A 89 1.04 -9.00 19.63
CA LYS A 89 0.25 -8.43 18.52
C LYS A 89 1.06 -8.54 17.24
N PRO A 90 0.43 -8.85 16.09
CA PRO A 90 1.14 -8.97 14.83
C PRO A 90 1.68 -7.61 14.39
N VAL A 91 2.98 -7.55 14.10
CA VAL A 91 3.61 -6.40 13.45
C VAL A 91 3.45 -6.60 11.94
N GLY A 92 2.85 -5.63 11.25
CA GLY A 92 2.60 -5.70 9.82
C GLY A 92 3.80 -5.23 8.99
N HIS A 93 3.78 -5.54 7.69
CA HIS A 93 4.71 -4.98 6.72
C HIS A 93 4.41 -3.49 6.59
N GLY A 94 5.42 -2.65 6.84
CA GLY A 94 5.21 -1.27 7.28
C GLY A 94 4.31 -0.43 6.37
N ILE A 95 4.71 -0.23 5.11
CA ILE A 95 3.97 0.58 4.12
C ILE A 95 2.58 -0.01 3.79
N PRO A 96 2.43 -1.31 3.47
CA PRO A 96 1.11 -1.92 3.28
C PRO A 96 0.16 -1.71 4.46
N SER A 97 0.66 -1.82 5.70
CA SER A 97 -0.18 -1.62 6.89
C SER A 97 -0.65 -0.18 7.06
N THR A 98 0.17 0.80 6.66
CA THR A 98 -0.19 2.22 6.63
C THR A 98 -1.21 2.50 5.51
N LEU A 99 -0.99 1.97 4.30
CA LEU A 99 -1.93 2.06 3.18
C LEU A 99 -3.32 1.51 3.55
N TYR A 100 -3.35 0.36 4.20
CA TYR A 100 -4.58 -0.24 4.72
C TYR A 100 -5.26 0.65 5.77
N ALA A 101 -4.48 1.26 6.67
CA ALA A 101 -5.04 2.16 7.67
C ALA A 101 -5.67 3.41 7.05
N ILE A 102 -5.01 4.02 6.07
CA ILE A 102 -5.51 5.17 5.32
C ILE A 102 -6.81 4.80 4.59
N SER A 103 -6.79 3.72 3.81
CA SER A 103 -7.90 3.30 2.94
C SER A 103 -9.10 2.71 3.70
N LYS A 104 -8.89 1.80 4.66
CA LYS A 104 -9.98 1.03 5.31
C LYS A 104 -10.29 1.48 6.74
N ARG A 105 -9.36 2.16 7.42
CA ARG A 105 -9.52 2.54 8.83
C ARG A 105 -9.54 4.05 9.06
N LYS A 106 -9.82 4.84 8.02
CA LYS A 106 -9.91 6.31 8.13
C LYS A 106 -8.62 6.93 8.68
N GLY A 107 -7.46 6.35 8.40
CA GLY A 107 -6.16 6.76 8.95
C GLY A 107 -5.91 6.35 10.41
N LEU A 108 -6.70 5.44 10.99
CA LEU A 108 -6.49 4.96 12.36
C LEU A 108 -5.46 3.82 12.43
N MET A 109 -4.36 4.08 13.13
CA MET A 109 -3.34 3.10 13.46
C MET A 109 -3.36 2.76 14.95
N ARG A 110 -2.93 1.53 15.27
CA ARG A 110 -2.93 1.02 16.64
C ARG A 110 -1.69 1.54 17.37
N SER A 111 -1.84 1.95 18.63
CA SER A 111 -0.76 2.57 19.41
C SER A 111 0.51 1.73 19.53
N PHE A 112 0.40 0.40 19.58
CA PHE A 112 1.58 -0.47 19.66
C PHE A 112 2.48 -0.39 18.42
N GLN A 113 1.94 0.05 17.27
CA GLN A 113 2.71 0.23 16.03
C GLN A 113 3.67 1.43 16.12
N MET A 114 3.56 2.30 17.15
CA MET A 114 4.53 3.38 17.39
C MET A 114 5.89 2.87 17.89
N TYR A 115 5.95 1.68 18.49
CA TYR A 115 7.19 1.12 19.03
C TYR A 115 7.46 -0.32 18.59
N GLY A 116 6.48 -1.00 18.00
CA GLY A 116 6.64 -2.39 17.55
C GLY A 116 7.80 -2.55 16.58
N SER A 117 7.83 -1.73 15.52
CA SER A 117 8.90 -1.70 14.52
C SER A 117 10.26 -1.30 15.09
N ILE A 118 10.29 -0.38 16.07
CA ILE A 118 11.52 0.03 16.76
C ILE A 118 12.19 -1.15 17.45
N LEU A 119 11.40 -2.06 18.04
CA LEU A 119 11.92 -3.23 18.74
C LEU A 119 12.25 -4.40 17.80
N THR A 120 11.61 -4.49 16.64
CA THR A 120 11.69 -5.68 15.78
C THR A 120 12.61 -5.52 14.57
N ALA A 121 12.60 -4.35 13.91
CA ALA A 121 13.34 -4.14 12.67
C ALA A 121 14.87 -4.13 12.88
N PRO A 122 15.41 -3.47 13.93
CA PRO A 122 16.85 -3.54 14.21
C PRO A 122 17.35 -4.96 14.46
N LEU A 123 16.54 -5.81 15.08
CA LEU A 123 16.89 -7.23 15.29
C LEU A 123 16.88 -8.03 14.00
N THR A 124 15.98 -7.72 13.05
CA THR A 124 15.97 -8.39 11.76
C THR A 124 17.16 -7.94 10.92
N VAL A 125 17.35 -6.64 10.74
CA VAL A 125 18.36 -6.07 9.83
C VAL A 125 19.76 -6.12 10.44
N GLY A 126 19.90 -5.81 11.72
CA GLY A 126 21.21 -5.74 12.40
C GLY A 126 21.92 -7.09 12.47
N PHE A 127 21.15 -8.18 12.58
CA PHE A 127 21.66 -9.55 12.51
C PHE A 127 21.80 -10.09 11.07
N GLY A 128 21.59 -9.25 10.05
CA GLY A 128 21.83 -9.62 8.65
C GLY A 128 20.63 -10.02 7.82
N GLY A 129 19.40 -9.83 8.31
CA GLY A 129 18.19 -10.02 7.51
C GLY A 129 18.20 -9.12 6.27
N SER A 130 17.94 -9.70 5.09
CA SER A 130 18.10 -9.01 3.81
C SER A 130 16.90 -8.14 3.47
N VAL A 131 16.66 -7.10 4.27
CA VAL A 131 15.51 -6.18 4.15
C VAL A 131 15.94 -4.78 4.56
N GLY A 132 15.20 -3.75 4.15
CA GLY A 132 15.47 -2.36 4.54
C GLY A 132 14.68 -1.88 5.75
N LEU A 133 15.09 -0.75 6.33
CA LEU A 133 14.44 -0.12 7.49
C LEU A 133 13.34 0.90 7.13
N GLU A 134 13.12 1.19 5.85
CA GLU A 134 12.22 2.26 5.38
C GLU A 134 10.77 1.95 5.71
N GLY A 135 10.32 0.72 5.42
CA GLY A 135 8.96 0.27 5.74
C GLY A 135 8.64 0.40 7.24
N PRO A 136 9.44 -0.20 8.15
CA PRO A 136 9.29 -0.09 9.59
C PRO A 136 9.29 1.35 10.10
N THR A 137 10.13 2.21 9.54
CA THR A 137 10.22 3.62 9.92
C THR A 137 8.98 4.41 9.50
N VAL A 138 8.52 4.21 8.25
CA VAL A 138 7.28 4.82 7.75
C VAL A 138 6.08 4.36 8.58
N ALA A 139 5.99 3.09 8.96
CA ALA A 139 4.90 2.60 9.82
C ALA A 139 4.94 3.18 11.24
N THR A 140 6.15 3.35 11.78
CA THR A 140 6.38 3.97 13.09
C THR A 140 5.92 5.43 13.07
N GLY A 141 6.41 6.20 12.09
CA GLY A 141 6.01 7.58 11.86
C GLY A 141 4.50 7.70 11.64
N ALA A 142 3.93 6.95 10.71
CA ALA A 142 2.50 6.93 10.42
C ALA A 142 1.66 6.65 11.67
N SER A 143 2.09 5.70 12.52
CA SER A 143 1.43 5.40 13.78
C SER A 143 1.55 6.56 14.78
N LEU A 144 2.72 7.21 14.89
CA LEU A 144 2.90 8.42 15.71
C LEU A 144 1.95 9.52 15.24
N GLY A 145 1.92 9.83 13.94
CA GLY A 145 1.03 10.82 13.35
C GLY A 145 -0.45 10.51 13.60
N SER A 146 -0.86 9.25 13.43
CA SER A 146 -2.24 8.80 13.71
C SER A 146 -2.61 8.96 15.19
N ASN A 147 -1.74 8.56 16.12
CA ASN A 147 -2.03 8.64 17.56
C ASN A 147 -1.98 10.08 18.07
N ILE A 148 -1.04 10.91 17.59
CA ILE A 148 -0.96 12.35 17.87
C ILE A 148 -2.21 13.06 17.35
N SER A 149 -2.65 12.77 16.13
CA SER A 149 -3.88 13.35 15.58
C SER A 149 -5.12 12.99 16.42
N ARG A 150 -5.17 11.74 16.95
CA ARG A 150 -6.24 11.30 17.84
C ARG A 150 -6.20 11.99 19.20
N LEU A 151 -5.00 12.20 19.75
CA LEU A 151 -4.80 12.94 21.00
C LEU A 151 -5.39 14.36 20.89
N PHE A 152 -5.17 15.02 19.76
CA PHE A 152 -5.71 16.37 19.49
C PHE A 152 -7.10 16.40 18.83
N ARG A 153 -7.77 15.25 18.71
CA ARG A 153 -9.14 15.11 18.17
C ARG A 153 -9.30 15.64 16.74
N MET A 154 -8.33 15.38 15.88
CA MET A 154 -8.39 15.77 14.46
C MET A 154 -9.44 14.94 13.71
N ASN A 155 -10.05 15.56 12.69
CA ASN A 155 -10.98 14.89 11.80
C ASN A 155 -10.25 13.87 10.89
N GLN A 156 -11.00 13.09 10.11
CA GLN A 156 -10.45 12.04 9.25
C GLN A 156 -9.47 12.59 8.21
N SER A 157 -9.86 13.62 7.46
CA SER A 157 -9.03 14.17 6.37
C SER A 157 -7.73 14.77 6.92
N ALA A 158 -7.77 15.51 8.03
CA ALA A 158 -6.55 16.01 8.68
C ALA A 158 -5.70 14.87 9.26
N ARG A 159 -6.31 13.83 9.84
CA ARG A 159 -5.56 12.65 10.31
C ARG A 159 -4.84 11.94 9.17
N THR A 160 -5.49 11.72 8.04
CA THR A 160 -4.88 11.10 6.86
C THR A 160 -3.70 11.95 6.34
N LEU A 161 -3.88 13.28 6.26
CA LEU A 161 -2.80 14.19 5.92
C LEU A 161 -1.62 14.10 6.89
N LEU A 162 -1.87 14.07 8.21
CA LEU A 162 -0.84 13.98 9.24
C LEU A 162 -0.12 12.62 9.24
N VAL A 163 -0.81 11.53 8.88
CA VAL A 163 -0.19 10.23 8.62
C VAL A 163 0.76 10.32 7.42
N GLY A 164 0.34 10.99 6.35
CA GLY A 164 1.18 11.33 5.20
C GLY A 164 2.40 12.17 5.57
N CYS A 165 2.21 13.21 6.39
CA CYS A 165 3.29 14.05 6.93
C CYS A 165 4.31 13.23 7.72
N ALA A 166 3.84 12.25 8.50
CA ALA A 166 4.73 11.39 9.25
C ALA A 166 5.52 10.43 8.34
N ALA A 167 4.91 9.93 7.26
CA ALA A 167 5.59 9.10 6.29
C ALA A 167 6.62 9.89 5.48
N ALA A 168 6.29 11.11 5.04
CA ALA A 168 7.23 12.04 4.41
C ALA A 168 8.37 12.41 5.37
N GLY A 169 8.07 12.73 6.63
CA GLY A 169 9.08 12.97 7.66
C GLY A 169 10.03 11.77 7.84
N ALA A 170 9.49 10.56 7.97
CA ALA A 170 10.28 9.34 8.07
C ALA A 170 11.24 9.14 6.88
N MET A 171 10.74 9.28 5.65
CA MET A 171 11.56 9.12 4.43
C MET A 171 12.59 10.25 4.28
N SER A 172 12.20 11.48 4.58
CA SER A 172 13.09 12.66 4.57
C SER A 172 14.24 12.48 5.56
N SER A 173 13.97 11.93 6.75
CA SER A 173 15.00 11.67 7.75
C SER A 173 15.94 10.52 7.38
N ILE A 174 15.45 9.46 6.70
CA ILE A 174 16.31 8.35 6.30
C ILE A 174 17.20 8.78 5.14
N PHE A 175 16.61 9.23 4.04
CA PHE A 175 17.34 9.49 2.80
C PHE A 175 17.94 10.89 2.73
N LYS A 176 17.66 11.77 3.70
CA LYS A 176 18.02 13.20 3.62
C LYS A 176 17.50 13.84 2.32
N ALA A 177 16.34 13.38 1.86
CA ALA A 177 15.73 13.75 0.58
C ALA A 177 14.28 14.26 0.80
N PRO A 178 14.10 15.51 1.25
CA PRO A 178 12.79 16.05 1.60
C PRO A 178 11.81 16.14 0.43
N ILE A 179 12.28 16.47 -0.78
CA ILE A 179 11.39 16.61 -1.95
C ILE A 179 10.89 15.23 -2.37
N ALA A 180 11.80 14.27 -2.50
CA ALA A 180 11.47 12.89 -2.81
C ALA A 180 10.49 12.28 -1.79
N ALA A 181 10.66 12.60 -0.51
CA ALA A 181 9.79 12.10 0.56
C ALA A 181 8.35 12.63 0.48
N ILE A 182 8.16 13.87 0.03
CA ILE A 182 6.83 14.46 -0.20
C ILE A 182 6.16 13.77 -1.38
N ILE A 183 6.90 13.59 -2.48
CA ILE A 183 6.41 12.90 -3.66
C ILE A 183 6.06 11.45 -3.34
N PHE A 184 6.88 10.75 -2.56
CA PHE A 184 6.56 9.42 -2.03
C PHE A 184 5.23 9.40 -1.30
N ALA A 185 5.00 10.37 -0.41
CA ALA A 185 3.75 10.42 0.36
C ALA A 185 2.53 10.61 -0.56
N ILE A 186 2.67 11.37 -1.63
CA ILE A 186 1.60 11.65 -2.60
C ILE A 186 1.37 10.44 -3.52
N GLU A 187 2.42 9.91 -4.12
CA GLU A 187 2.36 8.86 -5.15
C GLU A 187 2.00 7.50 -4.53
N VAL A 188 2.64 7.13 -3.42
CA VAL A 188 2.43 5.81 -2.79
C VAL A 188 1.17 5.77 -1.94
N PHE A 189 0.86 6.81 -1.15
CA PHE A 189 -0.37 6.84 -0.33
C PHE A 189 -1.57 7.48 -1.03
N SER A 190 -1.41 7.91 -2.30
CA SER A 190 -2.46 8.56 -3.10
C SER A 190 -3.15 9.70 -2.35
N LEU A 191 -2.35 10.57 -1.72
CA LEU A 191 -2.90 11.74 -1.05
C LEU A 191 -3.32 12.78 -2.08
N ASP A 192 -4.55 13.30 -1.95
CA ASP A 192 -5.04 14.37 -2.82
C ASP A 192 -4.12 15.60 -2.72
N LEU A 193 -3.54 15.97 -3.87
CA LEU A 193 -2.62 17.09 -3.97
C LEU A 193 -3.45 18.39 -4.02
N THR A 194 -3.42 19.12 -2.91
CA THR A 194 -3.93 20.49 -2.81
C THR A 194 -2.81 21.37 -2.29
N LEU A 195 -2.78 22.65 -2.65
CA LEU A 195 -1.80 23.59 -2.08
C LEU A 195 -1.82 23.60 -0.54
N VAL A 196 -2.99 23.31 0.05
CA VAL A 196 -3.19 23.21 1.50
C VAL A 196 -2.54 21.96 2.10
N SER A 197 -2.43 20.84 1.36
CA SER A 197 -1.74 19.63 1.83
C SER A 197 -0.23 19.67 1.63
N MET A 198 0.29 20.48 0.69
CA MET A 198 1.74 20.59 0.45
C MET A 198 2.51 21.28 1.58
N LEU A 199 1.98 22.38 2.15
CA LEU A 199 2.70 23.11 3.22
C LEU A 199 2.95 22.25 4.49
N PRO A 200 1.97 21.47 5.00
CA PRO A 200 2.21 20.54 6.10
C PRO A 200 3.23 19.43 5.76
N LEU A 201 3.19 18.88 4.54
CA LEU A 201 4.14 17.85 4.09
C LEU A 201 5.58 18.40 4.06
N LEU A 202 5.75 19.61 3.52
CA LEU A 202 7.03 20.33 3.53
C LEU A 202 7.52 20.57 4.95
N THR A 203 6.66 21.10 5.81
CA THR A 203 6.98 21.42 7.22
C THR A 203 7.45 20.18 7.98
N ALA A 204 6.74 19.05 7.81
CA ALA A 204 7.12 17.78 8.43
C ALA A 204 8.45 17.25 7.89
N SER A 205 8.66 17.31 6.57
CA SER A 205 9.87 16.81 5.92
C SER A 205 11.10 17.61 6.33
N VAL A 206 10.99 18.94 6.42
CA VAL A 206 12.05 19.85 6.91
C VAL A 206 12.34 19.60 8.38
N SER A 207 11.32 19.45 9.22
CA SER A 207 11.53 19.16 10.64
C SER A 207 12.25 17.82 10.85
N ALA A 208 11.91 16.80 10.04
CA ALA A 208 12.52 15.48 10.14
C ALA A 208 13.97 15.47 9.64
N ILE A 209 14.29 16.12 8.52
CA ILE A 209 15.69 16.19 8.04
C ILE A 209 16.58 17.00 8.98
N LEU A 210 16.09 18.10 9.58
CA LEU A 210 16.82 18.82 10.61
C LEU A 210 17.12 17.93 11.83
N THR A 211 16.16 17.08 12.20
CA THR A 211 16.38 16.06 13.24
C THR A 211 17.48 15.09 12.81
N SER A 212 17.46 14.61 11.56
CA SER A 212 18.51 13.75 11.03
C SER A 212 19.89 14.43 11.04
N TYR A 213 19.99 15.69 10.62
CA TYR A 213 21.25 16.42 10.61
C TYR A 213 21.81 16.63 12.02
N PHE A 214 20.94 16.86 13.00
CA PHE A 214 21.37 17.02 14.39
C PHE A 214 22.00 15.73 14.96
N PHE A 215 21.46 14.55 14.61
CA PHE A 215 21.95 13.27 15.16
C PHE A 215 23.01 12.56 14.30
N PHE A 216 22.93 12.65 12.97
CA PHE A 216 23.83 11.96 12.03
C PHE A 216 24.83 12.89 11.33
N GLY A 217 24.85 14.19 11.65
CA GLY A 217 25.67 15.15 10.90
C GLY A 217 25.24 15.27 9.44
N SER A 218 26.13 15.78 8.58
CA SER A 218 25.86 16.00 7.15
C SER A 218 25.91 14.73 6.30
N ASP A 219 26.52 13.64 6.77
CA ASP A 219 26.84 12.44 5.97
C ASP A 219 25.62 11.76 5.34
N THR A 220 25.59 11.64 4.01
CA THR A 220 24.49 11.02 3.28
C THR A 220 24.62 9.49 3.24
N ILE A 221 23.49 8.79 3.09
CA ILE A 221 23.49 7.32 2.98
C ILE A 221 24.22 6.87 1.71
N LEU A 222 24.08 7.64 0.63
CA LEU A 222 24.75 7.45 -0.66
C LEU A 222 25.65 8.67 -0.93
N PRO A 223 26.91 8.68 -0.47
CA PRO A 223 27.84 9.74 -0.81
C PRO A 223 28.25 9.58 -2.27
N PHE A 224 27.88 10.55 -3.11
CA PHE A 224 28.25 10.57 -4.52
C PHE A 224 28.55 12.00 -4.96
N GLU A 225 29.61 12.15 -5.75
CA GLU A 225 29.93 13.39 -6.46
C GLU A 225 29.80 13.08 -7.95
N LEU A 226 28.93 13.82 -8.66
CA LEU A 226 28.83 13.69 -10.11
C LEU A 226 30.18 14.03 -10.73
N ARG A 227 30.71 13.10 -11.54
CA ARG A 227 31.98 13.25 -12.27
C ARG A 227 31.81 13.27 -13.78
N ASP A 228 30.71 12.70 -14.28
CA ASP A 228 30.47 12.52 -15.70
C ASP A 228 29.21 13.29 -16.14
N ASP A 229 29.35 14.09 -17.18
CA ASP A 229 28.24 14.82 -17.79
C ASP A 229 27.32 13.90 -18.58
N PHE A 230 26.02 14.24 -18.65
CA PHE A 230 25.08 13.52 -19.50
C PHE A 230 25.41 13.68 -20.99
N VAL A 231 25.60 12.55 -21.68
CA VAL A 231 25.85 12.52 -23.13
C VAL A 231 24.62 11.99 -23.87
N ILE A 232 24.14 12.76 -24.86
CA ILE A 232 22.94 12.41 -25.65
C ILE A 232 23.08 11.06 -26.38
N SER A 233 24.28 10.67 -26.79
CA SER A 233 24.53 9.37 -27.44
C SER A 233 24.24 8.17 -26.53
N GLU A 234 24.16 8.38 -25.21
CA GLU A 234 23.85 7.31 -24.25
C GLU A 234 22.34 7.03 -24.11
N VAL A 235 21.48 7.91 -24.63
CA VAL A 235 20.01 7.78 -24.55
C VAL A 235 19.47 6.41 -24.97
N PRO A 236 19.92 5.80 -26.09
CA PRO A 236 19.51 4.44 -26.46
C PRO A 236 19.80 3.39 -25.39
N PHE A 237 20.93 3.51 -24.69
CA PHE A 237 21.33 2.58 -23.64
C PHE A 237 20.48 2.77 -22.38
N TYR A 238 20.11 4.00 -22.03
CA TYR A 238 19.14 4.26 -20.94
C TYR A 238 17.75 3.68 -21.27
N MET A 239 17.30 3.77 -22.53
CA MET A 239 16.03 3.14 -22.95
C MET A 239 16.08 1.61 -22.81
N ILE A 240 17.18 0.98 -23.25
CA ILE A 240 17.38 -0.47 -23.10
C ILE A 240 17.43 -0.86 -21.62
N LEU A 241 18.17 -0.09 -20.80
CA LEU A 241 18.21 -0.30 -19.36
C LEU A 241 16.81 -0.21 -18.74
N GLY A 242 15.94 0.70 -19.20
CA GLY A 242 14.55 0.82 -18.77
C GLY A 242 13.75 -0.46 -19.02
N CYS A 243 13.91 -1.07 -20.20
CA CYS A 243 13.31 -2.36 -20.53
C CYS A 243 13.84 -3.50 -19.62
N ILE A 244 15.15 -3.53 -19.37
CA ILE A 244 15.77 -4.53 -18.49
C ILE A 244 15.30 -4.34 -17.04
N CYS A 245 15.19 -3.10 -16.57
CA CYS A 245 14.61 -2.77 -15.26
C CYS A 245 13.14 -3.21 -15.15
N ALA A 246 12.35 -3.12 -16.22
CA ALA A 246 10.99 -3.63 -16.23
C ALA A 246 10.96 -5.15 -16.00
N LEU A 247 11.82 -5.89 -16.70
CA LEU A 247 11.97 -7.35 -16.54
C LEU A 247 12.43 -7.70 -15.12
N GLY A 248 13.42 -6.97 -14.59
CA GLY A 248 13.88 -7.11 -13.21
C GLY A 248 12.76 -6.83 -12.20
N SER A 249 11.91 -5.85 -12.46
CA SER A 249 10.78 -5.49 -11.59
C SER A 249 9.69 -6.56 -11.58
N MET A 250 9.35 -7.10 -12.76
CA MET A 250 8.42 -8.22 -12.88
C MET A 250 8.96 -9.47 -12.18
N TYR A 251 10.26 -9.77 -12.37
CA TYR A 251 10.95 -10.85 -11.69
C TYR A 251 10.89 -10.69 -10.16
N PHE A 252 11.20 -9.48 -9.65
CA PHE A 252 11.11 -9.16 -8.23
C PHE A 252 9.74 -9.49 -7.66
N THR A 253 8.68 -8.96 -8.28
CA THR A 253 7.30 -9.15 -7.84
C THR A 253 6.90 -10.62 -7.87
N VAL A 254 7.19 -11.35 -8.95
CA VAL A 254 6.82 -12.76 -9.09
C VAL A 254 7.49 -13.62 -8.01
N ILE A 255 8.80 -13.47 -7.82
CA ILE A 255 9.55 -14.28 -6.84
C ILE A 255 9.12 -13.96 -5.41
N TYR A 256 8.96 -12.67 -5.07
CA TYR A 256 8.46 -12.23 -3.76
C TYR A 256 7.17 -12.96 -3.37
N PHE A 257 6.18 -12.91 -4.26
CA PHE A 257 4.89 -13.52 -3.99
C PHE A 257 4.91 -15.05 -4.06
N ARG A 258 5.73 -15.65 -4.93
CA ARG A 258 5.83 -17.11 -5.06
C ARG A 258 6.42 -17.73 -3.79
N ILE A 259 7.50 -17.15 -3.26
CA ILE A 259 8.12 -17.60 -2.01
C ILE A 259 7.17 -17.40 -0.84
N HIS A 260 6.53 -16.23 -0.73
CA HIS A 260 5.57 -15.98 0.35
C HIS A 260 4.38 -16.95 0.30
N THR A 261 3.92 -17.34 -0.89
CA THR A 261 2.85 -18.34 -1.06
C THR A 261 3.33 -19.74 -0.68
N LEU A 262 4.54 -20.13 -1.09
CA LEU A 262 5.13 -21.44 -0.77
C LEU A 262 5.29 -21.63 0.75
N PHE A 263 5.95 -20.68 1.42
CA PHE A 263 6.14 -20.72 2.87
C PHE A 263 4.85 -20.46 3.64
N GLY A 264 3.87 -19.78 3.03
CA GLY A 264 2.53 -19.58 3.58
C GLY A 264 1.76 -20.88 3.83
N LYS A 265 2.09 -21.97 3.10
CA LYS A 265 1.51 -23.30 3.31
C LYS A 265 1.98 -23.98 4.61
N ILE A 266 3.05 -23.48 5.22
CA ILE A 266 3.60 -24.04 6.46
C ILE A 266 2.90 -23.38 7.66
N GLU A 267 1.95 -24.10 8.28
CA GLU A 267 1.16 -23.58 9.40
C GLU A 267 2.01 -23.35 10.66
N ASN A 268 2.98 -24.24 10.92
CA ASN A 268 3.85 -24.13 12.09
C ASN A 268 4.89 -23.01 11.88
N LYS A 269 4.65 -21.89 12.56
CA LYS A 269 5.53 -20.70 12.51
C LYS A 269 6.97 -20.97 12.92
N PHE A 270 7.22 -21.92 13.82
CA PHE A 270 8.58 -22.26 14.25
C PHE A 270 9.33 -23.02 13.15
N ILE A 271 8.68 -24.01 12.52
CA ILE A 271 9.26 -24.74 11.38
C ILE A 271 9.48 -23.78 10.21
N ARG A 272 8.52 -22.87 9.96
CA ARG A 272 8.65 -21.86 8.92
C ARG A 272 9.85 -20.94 9.14
N LEU A 273 10.06 -20.51 10.40
CA LEU A 273 11.23 -19.72 10.77
C LEU A 273 12.53 -20.48 10.54
N LEU A 274 12.61 -21.75 10.98
CA LEU A 274 13.82 -22.55 10.80
C LEU A 274 14.12 -22.76 9.31
N LEU A 275 13.14 -23.19 8.51
CA LEU A 275 13.37 -23.45 7.08
C LEU A 275 13.74 -22.18 6.32
N ALA A 276 13.01 -21.09 6.52
CA ALA A 276 13.28 -19.83 5.81
C ALA A 276 14.56 -19.16 6.32
N GLY A 277 14.82 -19.20 7.63
CA GLY A 277 16.02 -18.65 8.25
C GLY A 277 17.28 -19.44 7.85
N THR A 278 17.23 -20.77 7.87
CA THR A 278 18.34 -21.60 7.38
C THR A 278 18.55 -21.40 5.88
N GLY A 279 17.49 -21.30 5.08
CA GLY A 279 17.61 -20.95 3.66
C GLY A 279 18.30 -19.61 3.43
N LEU A 280 17.93 -18.58 4.20
CA LEU A 280 18.58 -17.27 4.18
C LEU A 280 20.07 -17.38 4.56
N GLY A 281 20.38 -18.10 5.64
CA GLY A 281 21.76 -18.34 6.08
C GLY A 281 22.60 -19.02 5.00
N ILE A 282 22.08 -20.07 4.34
CA ILE A 282 22.78 -20.75 3.24
C ILE A 282 23.06 -19.80 2.08
N ILE A 283 22.07 -19.01 1.66
CA ILE A 283 22.26 -18.03 0.56
C ILE A 283 23.32 -17.00 0.95
N ILE A 284 23.25 -16.46 2.16
CA ILE A 284 24.22 -15.49 2.68
C ILE A 284 25.61 -16.11 2.76
N TYR A 285 25.74 -17.38 3.18
CA TYR A 285 27.03 -18.09 3.23
C TYR A 285 27.76 -18.12 1.88
N PHE A 286 27.02 -18.40 0.79
CA PHE A 286 27.58 -18.45 -0.56
C PHE A 286 27.68 -17.06 -1.22
N ILE A 287 26.84 -16.11 -0.80
CA ILE A 287 26.74 -14.77 -1.37
C ILE A 287 26.70 -13.73 -0.24
N PRO A 288 27.83 -13.48 0.45
CA PRO A 288 27.91 -12.58 1.58
C PRO A 288 27.35 -11.16 1.34
N PRO A 289 27.47 -10.54 0.15
CA PRO A 289 26.91 -9.20 -0.12
C PRO A 289 25.39 -9.07 0.07
N LEU A 290 24.67 -10.18 0.24
CA LEU A 290 23.23 -10.17 0.51
C LEU A 290 22.89 -9.92 1.98
N TYR A 291 23.89 -9.85 2.87
CA TYR A 291 23.73 -9.57 4.29
C TYR A 291 23.19 -8.15 4.54
N GLY A 292 22.12 -8.04 5.34
CA GLY A 292 21.55 -6.76 5.74
C GLY A 292 20.91 -5.95 4.59
N GLU A 293 20.87 -4.62 4.74
CA GLU A 293 20.21 -3.72 3.79
C GLU A 293 20.92 -3.74 2.42
N GLY A 294 22.26 -3.69 2.43
CA GLY A 294 23.10 -3.69 1.24
C GLY A 294 23.57 -2.31 0.77
N TYR A 295 23.39 -1.24 1.56
CA TYR A 295 23.87 0.11 1.21
C TYR A 295 25.39 0.18 1.00
N GLY A 296 26.19 -0.63 1.71
CA GLY A 296 27.63 -0.72 1.47
C GLY A 296 27.98 -1.21 0.06
N VAL A 297 27.24 -2.19 -0.46
CA VAL A 297 27.39 -2.68 -1.85
C VAL A 297 26.99 -1.59 -2.84
N ILE A 298 25.88 -0.89 -2.58
CA ILE A 298 25.45 0.23 -3.43
C ILE A 298 26.53 1.31 -3.49
N ASN A 299 27.08 1.71 -2.34
CA ASN A 299 28.12 2.74 -2.26
C ASN A 299 29.41 2.29 -2.98
N ASN A 300 29.80 1.03 -2.85
CA ASN A 300 30.96 0.50 -3.57
C ASN A 300 30.74 0.48 -5.10
N LEU A 301 29.54 0.14 -5.57
CA LEU A 301 29.22 0.20 -7.01
C LEU A 301 29.17 1.63 -7.55
N LEU A 302 28.65 2.57 -6.76
CA LEU A 302 28.65 4.00 -7.09
C LEU A 302 30.07 4.58 -7.15
N ALA A 303 30.96 4.11 -6.27
CA ALA A 303 32.37 4.47 -6.25
C ALA A 303 33.22 3.68 -7.28
N GLU A 304 32.57 2.94 -8.19
CA GLU A 304 33.18 2.10 -9.23
C GLU A 304 34.09 0.98 -8.70
N ASN A 305 33.96 0.66 -7.41
CA ASN A 305 34.75 -0.36 -6.72
C ASN A 305 33.97 -1.68 -6.64
N TYR A 306 33.67 -2.25 -7.80
CA TYR A 306 32.87 -3.47 -7.91
C TYR A 306 33.50 -4.69 -7.22
N ILE A 307 34.83 -4.73 -7.06
CA ILE A 307 35.53 -5.80 -6.34
C ILE A 307 35.14 -5.77 -4.85
N GLN A 308 35.16 -4.59 -4.22
CA GLN A 308 34.71 -4.45 -2.83
C GLN A 308 33.20 -4.65 -2.69
N ALA A 309 32.40 -4.30 -3.70
CA ALA A 309 30.97 -4.55 -3.72
C ALA A 309 30.64 -6.05 -3.71
N LEU A 310 31.42 -6.86 -4.42
CA LEU A 310 31.30 -8.30 -4.45
C LEU A 310 31.78 -8.95 -3.14
N GLY A 311 32.70 -8.32 -2.40
CA GLY A 311 33.23 -8.86 -1.16
C GLY A 311 33.99 -10.19 -1.36
N THR A 312 34.18 -10.95 -0.29
CA THR A 312 34.90 -12.22 -0.34
C THR A 312 34.01 -13.35 -0.86
N ASN A 313 34.31 -13.87 -2.05
CA ASN A 313 33.56 -14.96 -2.68
C ASN A 313 34.45 -16.17 -3.00
N PHE A 314 33.81 -17.30 -3.28
CA PHE A 314 34.48 -18.54 -3.73
C PHE A 314 35.17 -18.41 -5.10
N LEU A 315 34.84 -17.37 -5.88
CA LEU A 315 35.48 -17.06 -7.17
C LEU A 315 36.50 -15.93 -7.07
N ASN A 316 36.99 -15.59 -5.87
CA ASN A 316 37.96 -14.52 -5.67
C ASN A 316 39.20 -14.65 -6.58
N ASP A 317 39.69 -15.88 -6.77
CA ASP A 317 40.87 -16.16 -7.61
C ASP A 317 40.61 -15.95 -9.11
N PHE A 318 39.34 -15.78 -9.53
CA PHE A 318 38.93 -15.60 -10.92
C PHE A 318 38.40 -14.18 -11.20
N LEU A 319 38.51 -13.25 -10.25
CA LEU A 319 38.00 -11.88 -10.39
C LEU A 319 38.76 -11.05 -11.43
N ASP A 320 39.95 -11.48 -11.85
CA ASP A 320 40.68 -10.87 -12.97
C ASP A 320 39.91 -10.96 -14.29
N ASN A 321 39.01 -11.95 -14.43
CA ASN A 321 38.15 -12.08 -15.58
C ASN A 321 36.86 -11.29 -15.39
N ILE A 322 36.69 -10.22 -16.17
CA ILE A 322 35.51 -9.36 -16.09
C ILE A 322 34.19 -10.11 -16.30
N TRP A 323 34.16 -11.16 -17.11
CA TRP A 323 32.93 -11.94 -17.32
C TRP A 323 32.49 -12.67 -16.05
N VAL A 324 33.43 -13.01 -15.16
CA VAL A 324 33.14 -13.56 -13.83
C VAL A 324 32.53 -12.48 -12.94
N VAL A 325 33.05 -11.26 -12.97
CA VAL A 325 32.48 -10.10 -12.25
C VAL A 325 31.04 -9.84 -12.69
N ILE A 326 30.79 -9.79 -14.01
CA ILE A 326 29.45 -9.61 -14.60
C ILE A 326 28.51 -10.74 -14.14
N LEU A 327 28.97 -12.00 -14.16
CA LEU A 327 28.20 -13.14 -13.68
C LEU A 327 27.84 -13.02 -12.19
N LEU A 328 28.78 -12.60 -11.35
CA LEU A 328 28.55 -12.41 -9.91
C LEU A 328 27.56 -11.27 -9.63
N LEU A 329 27.67 -10.14 -10.33
CA LEU A 329 26.72 -9.02 -10.23
C LEU A 329 25.32 -9.43 -10.69
N ALA A 330 25.21 -10.16 -11.80
CA ALA A 330 23.94 -10.75 -12.22
C ALA A 330 23.39 -11.73 -11.16
N GLY A 331 24.28 -12.49 -10.52
CA GLY A 331 23.96 -13.33 -9.36
C GLY A 331 23.36 -12.53 -8.20
N LEU A 332 23.92 -11.35 -7.86
CA LEU A 332 23.37 -10.48 -6.83
C LEU A 332 21.94 -10.04 -7.15
N VAL A 333 21.67 -9.67 -8.40
CA VAL A 333 20.31 -9.32 -8.86
C VAL A 333 19.36 -10.52 -8.70
N VAL A 334 19.78 -11.70 -9.13
CA VAL A 334 18.96 -12.92 -9.07
C VAL A 334 18.66 -13.31 -7.62
N PHE A 335 19.67 -13.35 -6.75
CA PHE A 335 19.56 -13.93 -5.40
C PHE A 335 19.08 -12.94 -4.32
N LYS A 336 19.21 -11.62 -4.50
CA LYS A 336 18.77 -10.64 -3.50
C LYS A 336 17.27 -10.76 -3.19
N ILE A 337 16.42 -10.99 -4.18
CA ILE A 337 14.98 -11.17 -3.94
C ILE A 337 14.67 -12.47 -3.18
N PHE A 338 15.45 -13.53 -3.38
CA PHE A 338 15.30 -14.76 -2.59
C PHE A 338 15.64 -14.50 -1.12
N ALA A 339 16.77 -13.85 -0.85
CA ALA A 339 17.18 -13.49 0.51
C ALA A 339 16.12 -12.59 1.19
N THR A 340 15.62 -11.58 0.48
CA THR A 340 14.57 -10.69 0.96
C THR A 340 13.28 -11.44 1.29
N SER A 341 12.84 -12.31 0.37
CA SER A 341 11.59 -13.06 0.53
C SER A 341 11.66 -14.10 1.64
N LEU A 342 12.81 -14.76 1.80
CA LEU A 342 13.05 -15.70 2.90
C LEU A 342 13.08 -14.99 4.25
N THR A 343 13.66 -13.79 4.32
CA THR A 343 13.65 -12.96 5.53
C THR A 343 12.21 -12.66 5.97
N PHE A 344 11.34 -12.24 5.04
CA PHE A 344 9.92 -12.02 5.35
C PHE A 344 9.17 -13.31 5.67
N ALA A 345 9.41 -14.40 4.93
CA ALA A 345 8.78 -15.70 5.17
C ALA A 345 9.10 -16.26 6.57
N ALA A 346 10.31 -16.04 7.07
CA ALA A 346 10.74 -16.39 8.41
C ALA A 346 10.05 -15.58 9.53
N GLY A 347 9.39 -14.47 9.18
CA GLY A 347 8.73 -13.56 10.12
C GLY A 347 9.57 -12.33 10.50
N GLY A 348 10.60 -12.00 9.73
CA GLY A 348 11.36 -10.77 9.87
C GLY A 348 10.51 -9.53 9.60
N VAL A 349 10.90 -8.40 10.21
CA VAL A 349 10.23 -7.11 10.03
C VAL A 349 11.18 -6.18 9.28
N GLY A 350 10.74 -5.69 8.13
CA GLY A 350 11.54 -4.85 7.24
C GLY A 350 10.72 -4.23 6.11
N GLY A 351 11.42 -3.63 5.15
CA GLY A 351 10.91 -3.06 3.92
C GLY A 351 11.61 -3.62 2.69
N ILE A 352 10.95 -3.51 1.53
CA ILE A 352 11.51 -3.92 0.23
C ILE A 352 12.28 -2.78 -0.47
N PHE A 353 12.27 -1.58 0.10
CA PHE A 353 12.81 -0.37 -0.54
C PHE A 353 14.33 -0.48 -0.78
N ALA A 354 15.13 -0.78 0.25
CA ALA A 354 16.57 -1.01 0.09
C ALA A 354 16.91 -2.21 -0.84
N PRO A 355 16.26 -3.39 -0.74
CA PRO A 355 16.48 -4.48 -1.70
C PRO A 355 16.22 -4.11 -3.17
N VAL A 356 15.24 -3.26 -3.44
CA VAL A 356 14.95 -2.78 -4.80
C VAL A 356 16.04 -1.82 -5.26
N LEU A 357 16.49 -0.88 -4.43
CA LEU A 357 17.63 -0.02 -4.77
C LEU A 357 18.89 -0.85 -5.04
N PHE A 358 19.17 -1.84 -4.20
CA PHE A 358 20.31 -2.76 -4.35
C PHE A 358 20.26 -3.55 -5.66
N MET A 359 19.11 -4.13 -5.99
CA MET A 359 18.98 -4.89 -7.24
C MET A 359 19.11 -3.96 -8.45
N GLY A 360 18.57 -2.74 -8.37
CA GLY A 360 18.66 -1.76 -9.45
C GLY A 360 20.08 -1.26 -9.65
N SER A 361 20.85 -1.05 -8.57
CA SER A 361 22.25 -0.64 -8.65
C SER A 361 23.11 -1.73 -9.31
N ALA A 362 22.97 -2.97 -8.85
CA ALA A 362 23.71 -4.11 -9.41
C ALA A 362 23.34 -4.35 -10.88
N LEU A 363 22.06 -4.23 -11.24
CA LEU A 363 21.58 -4.42 -12.62
C LEU A 363 22.09 -3.30 -13.55
N GLY A 364 22.04 -2.05 -13.11
CA GLY A 364 22.57 -0.91 -13.86
C GLY A 364 24.08 -0.99 -14.07
N HIS A 365 24.82 -1.30 -13.00
CA HIS A 365 26.28 -1.47 -13.05
C HIS A 365 26.67 -2.64 -13.97
N CYS A 366 26.00 -3.79 -13.82
CA CYS A 366 26.21 -4.97 -14.65
C CYS A 366 25.95 -4.66 -16.14
N PHE A 367 24.89 -3.92 -16.45
CA PHE A 367 24.58 -3.52 -17.82
C PHE A 367 25.69 -2.62 -18.41
N ALA A 368 26.18 -1.65 -17.63
CA ALA A 368 27.25 -0.77 -18.08
C ALA A 368 28.55 -1.53 -18.39
N LEU A 369 28.94 -2.46 -17.52
CA LEU A 369 30.10 -3.33 -17.77
C LEU A 369 29.92 -4.16 -19.06
N VAL A 370 28.75 -4.76 -19.27
CA VAL A 370 28.50 -5.53 -20.50
C VAL A 370 28.66 -4.66 -21.74
N VAL A 371 28.06 -3.46 -21.77
CA VAL A 371 28.16 -2.55 -22.91
C VAL A 371 29.61 -2.12 -23.17
N ASN A 372 30.34 -1.74 -22.11
CA ASN A 372 31.74 -1.30 -22.20
C ASN A 372 32.65 -2.42 -22.74
N HIS A 373 32.46 -3.66 -22.28
CA HIS A 373 33.29 -4.79 -22.69
C HIS A 373 32.91 -5.39 -24.05
N LEU A 374 31.70 -5.17 -24.54
CA LEU A 374 31.32 -5.50 -25.92
C LEU A 374 31.91 -4.52 -26.95
N GLY A 375 32.45 -3.38 -26.51
CA GLY A 375 33.07 -2.38 -27.41
C GLY A 375 32.07 -1.73 -28.38
N ILE A 376 30.79 -1.66 -28.01
CA ILE A 376 29.71 -1.14 -28.86
C ILE A 376 29.80 0.39 -28.99
N THR A 377 30.35 1.06 -27.96
CA THR A 377 30.47 2.52 -27.90
C THR A 377 31.90 2.97 -28.16
N ASN A 378 32.06 4.15 -28.79
CA ASN A 378 33.37 4.75 -29.07
C ASN A 378 34.10 5.19 -27.79
N SER A 379 33.34 5.51 -26.74
CA SER A 379 33.82 5.83 -25.39
C SER A 379 33.09 4.95 -24.37
N PRO A 380 33.75 4.54 -23.27
CA PRO A 380 33.08 3.80 -22.22
C PRO A 380 31.96 4.67 -21.62
N ILE A 381 30.80 4.06 -21.38
CA ILE A 381 29.71 4.68 -20.65
C ILE A 381 29.99 4.66 -19.15
N SER A 382 29.52 5.68 -18.45
CA SER A 382 29.72 5.86 -17.01
C SER A 382 29.03 4.75 -16.20
N THR A 383 29.81 3.93 -15.50
CA THR A 383 29.25 2.81 -14.72
C THR A 383 28.46 3.32 -13.51
N SER A 384 28.91 4.40 -12.88
CA SER A 384 28.22 5.06 -11.77
C SER A 384 26.87 5.66 -12.20
N SER A 385 26.81 6.32 -13.36
CA SER A 385 25.57 6.88 -13.93
C SER A 385 24.52 5.81 -14.17
N PHE A 386 24.89 4.72 -14.84
CA PHE A 386 23.99 3.60 -15.09
C PHE A 386 23.60 2.85 -13.80
N THR A 387 24.47 2.83 -12.79
CA THR A 387 24.14 2.29 -11.45
C THR A 387 22.98 3.09 -10.83
N MET A 388 23.05 4.42 -10.82
CA MET A 388 22.00 5.30 -10.28
C MET A 388 20.70 5.20 -11.08
N VAL A 389 20.81 5.23 -12.41
CA VAL A 389 19.67 5.13 -13.31
C VAL A 389 18.97 3.77 -13.20
N GLY A 390 19.75 2.69 -12.98
CA GLY A 390 19.23 1.35 -12.68
C GLY A 390 18.45 1.28 -11.36
N MET A 391 18.91 1.97 -10.31
CA MET A 391 18.17 2.10 -9.05
C MET A 391 16.78 2.72 -9.29
N ALA A 392 16.72 3.86 -9.99
CA ALA A 392 15.47 4.54 -10.29
C ALA A 392 14.55 3.69 -11.18
N GLY A 393 15.11 3.07 -12.22
CA GLY A 393 14.38 2.20 -13.14
C GLY A 393 13.70 1.03 -12.43
N LEU A 394 14.44 0.28 -11.62
CA LEU A 394 13.88 -0.87 -10.89
C LEU A 394 12.88 -0.41 -9.81
N MET A 395 13.17 0.69 -9.13
CA MET A 395 12.27 1.25 -8.12
C MET A 395 10.94 1.72 -8.71
N ALA A 396 10.97 2.41 -9.86
CA ALA A 396 9.78 2.85 -10.56
C ALA A 396 8.88 1.69 -10.96
N GLY A 397 9.46 0.59 -11.46
CA GLY A 397 8.73 -0.61 -11.85
C GLY A 397 8.14 -1.38 -10.66
N VAL A 398 8.94 -1.68 -9.63
CA VAL A 398 8.47 -2.47 -8.47
C VAL A 398 7.45 -1.72 -7.61
N LEU A 399 7.71 -0.43 -7.35
CA LEU A 399 6.88 0.36 -6.44
C LEU A 399 5.71 1.05 -7.15
N HIS A 400 5.71 1.11 -8.48
CA HIS A 400 4.79 1.95 -9.28
C HIS A 400 4.84 3.42 -8.85
N ALA A 401 6.04 3.89 -8.53
CA ALA A 401 6.27 5.24 -8.03
C ALA A 401 7.41 5.93 -8.80
N PRO A 402 7.22 6.20 -10.12
CA PRO A 402 8.26 6.76 -10.97
C PRO A 402 8.75 8.13 -10.50
N LEU A 403 7.86 9.03 -10.08
CA LEU A 403 8.28 10.37 -9.63
C LEU A 403 9.12 10.26 -8.36
N THR A 404 8.70 9.40 -7.43
CA THR A 404 9.46 9.14 -6.21
C THR A 404 10.86 8.63 -6.55
N ALA A 405 10.97 7.67 -7.47
CA ALA A 405 12.25 7.10 -7.87
C ALA A 405 13.19 8.14 -8.50
N ILE A 406 12.67 8.98 -9.40
CA ILE A 406 13.44 10.04 -10.07
C ILE A 406 13.96 11.05 -9.06
N PHE A 407 13.06 11.62 -8.25
CA PHE A 407 13.44 12.67 -7.29
C PHE A 407 14.31 12.12 -6.16
N LEU A 408 14.08 10.88 -5.73
CA LEU A 408 14.92 10.28 -4.69
C LEU A 408 16.36 10.14 -5.17
N ILE A 409 16.57 9.57 -6.35
CA ILE A 409 17.93 9.38 -6.86
C ILE A 409 18.57 10.74 -7.17
N ALA A 410 17.86 11.66 -7.86
CA ALA A 410 18.41 12.99 -8.16
C ALA A 410 18.82 13.78 -6.90
N GLU A 411 18.03 13.70 -5.83
CA GLU A 411 18.30 14.40 -4.57
C GLU A 411 19.45 13.74 -3.79
N LEU A 412 19.54 12.40 -3.82
CA LEU A 412 20.65 11.65 -3.20
C LEU A 412 22.00 11.89 -3.91
N THR A 413 21.99 12.16 -5.21
CA THR A 413 23.20 12.25 -6.03
C THR A 413 23.70 13.69 -6.23
N GLY A 414 23.01 14.67 -5.65
CA GLY A 414 23.47 16.06 -5.60
C GLY A 414 23.42 16.83 -6.92
N GLY A 415 22.74 16.33 -7.96
CA GLY A 415 22.76 16.96 -9.29
C GLY A 415 21.54 16.66 -10.15
N TYR A 416 21.12 17.69 -10.91
CA TYR A 416 20.00 17.62 -11.88
C TYR A 416 20.43 17.08 -13.26
N GLU A 417 21.71 16.79 -13.48
CA GLU A 417 22.24 16.40 -14.79
C GLU A 417 21.73 15.01 -15.22
N LEU A 418 21.56 14.09 -14.26
CA LEU A 418 20.99 12.77 -14.52
C LEU A 418 19.45 12.74 -14.56
N PHE A 419 18.78 13.88 -14.39
CA PHE A 419 17.32 13.92 -14.32
C PHE A 419 16.67 13.38 -15.60
N VAL A 420 17.24 13.68 -16.78
CA VAL A 420 16.75 13.16 -18.07
C VAL A 420 16.93 11.64 -18.19
N PRO A 421 18.13 11.05 -17.99
CA PRO A 421 18.31 9.60 -17.91
C PRO A 421 17.38 8.89 -16.93
N LEU A 422 17.22 9.47 -15.73
CA LEU A 422 16.34 8.94 -14.69
C LEU A 422 14.88 8.91 -15.16
N MET A 423 14.39 10.00 -15.75
CA MET A 423 13.03 10.07 -16.30
C MET A 423 12.79 9.03 -17.38
N ILE A 424 13.70 8.89 -18.35
CA ILE A 424 13.56 7.96 -19.48
C ILE A 424 13.46 6.52 -18.95
N THR A 425 14.41 6.12 -18.11
CA THR A 425 14.51 4.74 -17.62
C THR A 425 13.36 4.39 -16.68
N ALA A 426 13.02 5.29 -15.75
CA ALA A 426 11.91 5.10 -14.81
C ALA A 426 10.56 5.03 -15.54
N LEU A 427 10.33 5.90 -16.53
CA LEU A 427 9.09 5.91 -17.30
C LEU A 427 8.91 4.63 -18.11
N ILE A 428 9.94 4.18 -18.83
CA ILE A 428 9.88 2.95 -19.62
C ILE A 428 9.65 1.74 -18.71
N SER A 429 10.40 1.65 -17.61
CA SER A 429 10.26 0.56 -16.64
C SER A 429 8.86 0.50 -16.05
N TYR A 430 8.32 1.65 -15.64
CA TYR A 430 6.95 1.77 -15.13
C TYR A 430 5.90 1.41 -16.18
N MET A 431 5.98 1.97 -17.39
CA MET A 431 5.00 1.72 -18.45
C MET A 431 4.91 0.23 -18.79
N ILE A 432 6.04 -0.43 -18.98
CA ILE A 432 6.07 -1.87 -19.30
C ILE A 432 5.52 -2.66 -18.11
N THR A 433 6.00 -2.41 -16.89
CA THR A 433 5.57 -3.18 -15.71
C THR A 433 4.09 -3.01 -15.43
N ASN A 434 3.55 -1.78 -15.54
CA ASN A 434 2.15 -1.48 -15.27
C ASN A 434 1.17 -2.14 -16.27
N THR A 435 1.61 -2.42 -17.50
CA THR A 435 0.78 -3.17 -18.46
C THR A 435 0.66 -4.65 -18.10
N VAL A 436 1.71 -5.24 -17.52
CA VAL A 436 1.75 -6.68 -17.18
C VAL A 436 1.20 -6.93 -15.77
N GLN A 437 1.52 -6.05 -14.83
CA GLN A 437 1.16 -6.13 -13.42
C GLN A 437 0.51 -4.81 -13.01
N PRO A 438 -0.84 -4.67 -13.07
CA PRO A 438 -1.52 -3.39 -12.81
C PRO A 438 -1.49 -2.94 -11.33
N HIS A 439 -0.87 -3.73 -10.46
CA HIS A 439 -0.79 -3.47 -9.03
C HIS A 439 0.68 -3.51 -8.60
N SER A 440 1.11 -2.47 -7.89
CA SER A 440 2.39 -2.44 -7.18
C SER A 440 2.51 -3.57 -6.17
N VAL A 441 3.73 -3.90 -5.75
CA VAL A 441 3.95 -4.94 -4.73
C VAL A 441 3.13 -4.68 -3.46
N TYR A 442 3.02 -3.43 -3.03
CA TYR A 442 2.23 -3.07 -1.85
C TYR A 442 0.72 -3.26 -2.04
N THR A 443 0.18 -2.86 -3.19
CA THR A 443 -1.26 -2.99 -3.47
C THR A 443 -1.64 -4.45 -3.74
N LEU A 444 -0.77 -5.22 -4.40
CA LEU A 444 -0.97 -6.65 -4.60
C LEU A 444 -0.93 -7.43 -3.26
N GLU A 445 -0.10 -7.01 -2.31
CA GLU A 445 -0.08 -7.58 -0.96
C GLU A 445 -1.42 -7.37 -0.24
N LEU A 446 -2.01 -6.18 -0.37
CA LEU A 446 -3.35 -5.89 0.15
C LEU A 446 -4.44 -6.68 -0.60
N ALA A 447 -4.32 -6.83 -1.92
CA ALA A 447 -5.27 -7.58 -2.74
C ALA A 447 -5.33 -9.04 -2.29
N LYS A 448 -4.18 -9.69 -2.08
CA LYS A 448 -4.09 -11.08 -1.61
C LYS A 448 -4.65 -11.29 -0.20
N ARG A 449 -4.69 -10.25 0.63
CA ARG A 449 -5.34 -10.30 1.95
C ARG A 449 -6.85 -10.07 1.89
N GLY A 450 -7.42 -9.82 0.70
CA GLY A 450 -8.82 -9.39 0.55
C GLY A 450 -9.07 -7.98 1.10
N GLU A 451 -8.00 -7.20 1.27
CA GLU A 451 -8.00 -5.91 1.97
C GLU A 451 -7.92 -4.71 1.03
N LEU A 452 -7.67 -4.94 -0.27
CA LEU A 452 -7.61 -3.87 -1.28
C LEU A 452 -8.99 -3.21 -1.44
N LEU A 453 -9.05 -1.89 -1.30
CA LEU A 453 -10.09 -1.08 -1.96
C LEU A 453 -9.60 -0.82 -3.37
N THR A 454 -10.35 -1.30 -4.35
CA THR A 454 -10.11 -0.96 -5.75
C THR A 454 -10.10 0.55 -5.90
N HIS A 455 -9.15 1.08 -6.67
CA HIS A 455 -9.05 2.51 -7.00
C HIS A 455 -10.31 3.07 -7.68
N ASP A 456 -11.20 2.19 -8.14
CA ASP A 456 -12.55 2.52 -8.57
C ASP A 456 -13.46 2.81 -7.37
N LYS A 457 -13.65 4.11 -7.09
CA LYS A 457 -14.50 4.65 -6.01
C LYS A 457 -15.93 4.12 -6.13
N ASP A 458 -16.43 3.90 -7.35
CA ASP A 458 -17.79 3.41 -7.58
C ASP A 458 -17.93 1.94 -7.17
N GLN A 459 -16.95 1.09 -7.51
CA GLN A 459 -16.97 -0.32 -7.07
C GLN A 459 -16.84 -0.45 -5.55
N THR A 460 -16.02 0.39 -4.93
CA THR A 460 -15.89 0.43 -3.47
C THR A 460 -17.22 0.76 -2.81
N VAL A 461 -17.93 1.77 -3.30
CA VAL A 461 -19.23 2.16 -2.76
C VAL A 461 -20.26 1.06 -2.94
N LEU A 462 -20.35 0.45 -4.13
CA LEU A 462 -21.30 -0.62 -4.41
C LEU A 462 -21.05 -1.88 -3.56
N THR A 463 -19.80 -2.18 -3.22
CA THR A 463 -19.44 -3.33 -2.37
C THR A 463 -19.80 -3.09 -0.90
N LEU A 464 -19.78 -1.83 -0.44
CA LEU A 464 -20.04 -1.45 0.95
C LEU A 464 -21.51 -1.17 1.25
N LEU A 465 -22.37 -1.09 0.23
CA LEU A 465 -23.81 -0.87 0.39
C LEU A 465 -24.49 -2.15 0.88
N ASN A 466 -25.21 -2.03 2.00
CA ASN A 466 -25.99 -3.13 2.54
C ASN A 466 -27.40 -3.11 1.94
N ILE A 467 -27.73 -4.13 1.13
CA ILE A 467 -29.04 -4.29 0.48
C ILE A 467 -30.19 -4.22 1.51
N ASN A 468 -30.02 -4.86 2.68
CA ASN A 468 -31.09 -4.92 3.69
C ASN A 468 -31.49 -3.55 4.26
N GLN A 469 -30.61 -2.55 4.19
CA GLN A 469 -30.89 -1.20 4.70
C GLN A 469 -31.66 -0.33 3.71
N ILE A 470 -31.75 -0.74 2.45
CA ILE A 470 -32.43 0.02 1.39
C ILE A 470 -33.77 -0.58 0.98
N ILE A 471 -34.17 -1.73 1.54
CA ILE A 471 -35.47 -2.36 1.28
C ILE A 471 -36.57 -1.59 1.99
N GLU A 472 -37.58 -1.19 1.22
CA GLU A 472 -38.77 -0.48 1.65
C GLU A 472 -39.92 -1.48 1.82
N LYS A 473 -40.49 -1.55 3.05
CA LYS A 473 -41.55 -2.49 3.42
C LYS A 473 -42.94 -1.85 3.55
N ASN A 474 -43.08 -0.58 3.18
CA ASN A 474 -44.33 0.18 3.31
C ASN A 474 -45.23 0.04 2.07
N PHE A 475 -45.29 -1.16 1.49
CA PHE A 475 -46.15 -1.49 0.36
C PHE A 475 -47.18 -2.52 0.83
N ILE A 476 -48.45 -2.30 0.49
CA ILE A 476 -49.55 -3.18 0.91
C ILE A 476 -49.66 -4.34 -0.08
N PRO A 477 -49.40 -5.59 0.33
CA PRO A 477 -49.57 -6.74 -0.53
C PRO A 477 -51.05 -7.08 -0.74
N LEU A 478 -51.39 -7.43 -1.98
CA LEU A 478 -52.71 -7.86 -2.41
C LEU A 478 -52.68 -9.34 -2.78
N LYS A 479 -53.70 -10.10 -2.43
CA LYS A 479 -53.79 -11.52 -2.77
C LYS A 479 -54.37 -11.70 -4.17
N VAL A 480 -53.89 -12.70 -4.90
CA VAL A 480 -54.43 -13.05 -6.23
C VAL A 480 -55.95 -13.34 -6.21
N SER A 481 -56.47 -13.84 -5.09
CA SER A 481 -57.89 -14.17 -4.93
C SER A 481 -58.81 -12.98 -4.64
N MET A 482 -58.27 -11.77 -4.47
CA MET A 482 -59.06 -10.57 -4.16
C MET A 482 -59.78 -10.03 -5.40
N ASN A 483 -60.93 -9.39 -5.18
CA ASN A 483 -61.65 -8.67 -6.22
C ASN A 483 -61.27 -7.18 -6.26
N LEU A 484 -61.74 -6.42 -7.26
CA LEU A 484 -61.43 -5.00 -7.40
C LEU A 484 -61.92 -4.17 -6.20
N GLY A 485 -63.04 -4.56 -5.58
CA GLY A 485 -63.53 -3.93 -4.35
C GLY A 485 -62.51 -4.04 -3.19
N ASP A 486 -61.98 -5.24 -2.96
CA ASP A 486 -60.95 -5.51 -1.95
C ASP A 486 -59.67 -4.71 -2.25
N VAL A 487 -59.24 -4.65 -3.53
CA VAL A 487 -58.08 -3.86 -3.94
C VAL A 487 -58.23 -2.40 -3.54
N ILE A 488 -59.43 -1.84 -3.67
CA ILE A 488 -59.70 -0.43 -3.34
C ILE A 488 -59.76 -0.23 -1.83
N HIS A 489 -60.54 -1.06 -1.11
CA HIS A 489 -60.77 -0.92 0.32
C HIS A 489 -59.56 -1.31 1.18
N GLU A 490 -58.85 -2.37 0.79
CA GLU A 490 -57.70 -2.89 1.54
C GLU A 490 -56.36 -2.35 1.02
N GLY A 491 -56.24 -2.09 -0.28
CA GLY A 491 -55.04 -1.55 -0.91
C GLY A 491 -55.06 -0.03 -1.03
N VAL A 492 -55.85 0.50 -1.97
CA VAL A 492 -55.77 1.90 -2.42
C VAL A 492 -56.04 2.90 -1.31
N ILE A 493 -57.10 2.69 -0.52
CA ILE A 493 -57.48 3.62 0.56
C ILE A 493 -56.43 3.66 1.67
N LYS A 494 -55.75 2.53 1.95
CA LYS A 494 -54.80 2.40 3.07
C LYS A 494 -53.35 2.70 2.67
N SER A 495 -53.03 2.65 1.38
CA SER A 495 -51.68 2.79 0.85
C SER A 495 -51.29 4.24 0.61
N SER A 496 -50.03 4.56 0.90
CA SER A 496 -49.38 5.82 0.48
C SER A 496 -48.56 5.66 -0.81
N ARG A 497 -48.60 4.47 -1.42
CA ARG A 497 -47.84 4.10 -2.62
C ARG A 497 -48.78 3.83 -3.80
N ASN A 498 -48.25 4.05 -5.00
CA ASN A 498 -48.95 3.82 -6.27
C ASN A 498 -48.61 2.46 -6.93
N ILE A 499 -47.90 1.59 -6.21
CA ILE A 499 -47.55 0.23 -6.61
C ILE A 499 -48.03 -0.72 -5.53
N PHE A 500 -48.63 -1.82 -5.95
CA PHE A 500 -49.13 -2.87 -5.08
C PHE A 500 -48.53 -4.22 -5.50
N PRO A 501 -47.75 -4.90 -4.64
CA PRO A 501 -47.29 -6.25 -4.91
C PRO A 501 -48.45 -7.24 -4.81
N VAL A 502 -48.50 -8.18 -5.74
CA VAL A 502 -49.47 -9.27 -5.76
C VAL A 502 -48.79 -10.54 -5.26
N ILE A 503 -49.42 -11.22 -4.30
CA ILE A 503 -48.91 -12.44 -3.68
C ILE A 503 -49.94 -13.58 -3.75
N ASP A 504 -49.45 -14.82 -3.76
CA ASP A 504 -50.30 -16.01 -3.61
C ASP A 504 -50.60 -16.30 -2.12
N ASN A 505 -51.26 -17.43 -1.85
CA ASN A 505 -51.59 -17.85 -0.48
C ASN A 505 -50.38 -18.29 0.35
N ASN A 506 -49.21 -18.48 -0.27
CA ASN A 506 -47.95 -18.90 0.36
C ASN A 506 -46.93 -17.74 0.46
N ASP A 507 -47.37 -16.50 0.24
CA ASP A 507 -46.57 -15.26 0.17
C ASP A 507 -45.57 -15.20 -1.01
N ASN A 508 -45.74 -16.04 -2.03
CA ASN A 508 -44.91 -15.99 -3.24
C ASN A 508 -45.30 -14.77 -4.07
N PHE A 509 -44.30 -14.10 -4.64
CA PHE A 509 -44.49 -12.92 -5.46
C PHE A 509 -45.02 -13.29 -6.85
N MET A 510 -46.18 -12.77 -7.22
CA MET A 510 -46.88 -13.10 -8.48
C MET A 510 -46.86 -11.97 -9.51
N GLY A 511 -46.78 -10.71 -9.07
CA GLY A 511 -46.80 -9.56 -9.97
C GLY A 511 -46.99 -8.23 -9.24
N ILE A 512 -47.31 -7.19 -10.00
CA ILE A 512 -47.62 -5.86 -9.48
C ILE A 512 -48.91 -5.33 -10.09
N ILE A 513 -49.57 -4.43 -9.36
CA ILE A 513 -50.64 -3.57 -9.87
C ILE A 513 -50.19 -2.12 -9.70
N LEU A 514 -50.31 -1.31 -10.75
CA LEU A 514 -50.10 0.13 -10.66
C LEU A 514 -51.43 0.84 -10.42
N LEU A 515 -51.41 1.88 -9.59
CA LEU A 515 -52.58 2.71 -9.35
C LEU A 515 -53.08 3.37 -10.65
N ASP A 516 -52.16 3.69 -11.57
CA ASP A 516 -52.50 4.30 -12.86
C ASP A 516 -53.34 3.36 -13.75
N ASP A 517 -53.12 2.04 -13.66
CA ASP A 517 -53.84 1.04 -14.46
C ASP A 517 -55.28 0.84 -13.96
N ILE A 518 -55.47 0.91 -12.63
CA ILE A 518 -56.79 0.74 -12.01
C ILE A 518 -57.60 2.04 -11.93
N ARG A 519 -56.96 3.21 -12.09
CA ARG A 519 -57.63 4.54 -12.01
C ARG A 519 -58.88 4.67 -12.91
N PRO A 520 -58.91 4.16 -14.16
CA PRO A 520 -60.09 4.26 -15.02
C PRO A 520 -61.29 3.41 -14.57
N ILE A 521 -61.04 2.37 -13.76
CA ILE A 521 -62.05 1.39 -13.33
C ILE A 521 -62.38 1.49 -11.84
N MET A 522 -61.52 2.12 -11.02
CA MET A 522 -61.66 2.10 -9.56
C MET A 522 -62.93 2.78 -9.02
N PHE A 523 -63.56 3.67 -9.78
CA PHE A 523 -64.81 4.33 -9.37
C PHE A 523 -66.07 3.66 -9.94
N LYS A 524 -65.92 2.61 -10.76
CA LYS A 524 -67.05 1.89 -11.36
C LYS A 524 -67.50 0.76 -10.44
N GLN A 525 -68.42 1.06 -9.52
CA GLN A 525 -68.87 0.12 -8.48
C GLN A 525 -69.42 -1.22 -9.02
N HIS A 526 -70.02 -1.24 -10.21
CA HIS A 526 -70.49 -2.49 -10.82
C HIS A 526 -69.35 -3.47 -11.15
N LEU A 527 -68.11 -2.99 -11.31
CA LEU A 527 -66.94 -3.84 -11.61
C LEU A 527 -66.27 -4.42 -10.36
N TYR A 528 -66.74 -4.08 -9.15
CA TYR A 528 -66.06 -4.46 -7.92
C TYR A 528 -66.06 -5.98 -7.68
N ASP A 529 -67.15 -6.64 -8.07
CA ASP A 529 -67.32 -8.08 -7.92
C ASP A 529 -67.01 -8.85 -9.22
N GLU A 530 -66.88 -8.14 -10.36
CA GLU A 530 -66.63 -8.76 -11.68
C GLU A 530 -65.14 -8.89 -12.03
N ILE A 531 -64.30 -7.96 -11.56
CA ILE A 531 -62.87 -7.91 -11.88
C ILE A 531 -62.06 -8.47 -10.72
N THR A 532 -61.18 -9.42 -11.01
CA THR A 532 -60.26 -10.02 -10.04
C THR A 532 -58.85 -9.43 -10.14
N VAL A 533 -58.06 -9.56 -9.08
CA VAL A 533 -56.62 -9.19 -9.08
C VAL A 533 -55.85 -9.88 -10.21
N SER A 534 -56.19 -11.13 -10.54
CA SER A 534 -55.58 -11.84 -11.67
C SER A 534 -55.80 -11.18 -13.02
N ASP A 535 -56.92 -10.46 -13.21
CA ASP A 535 -57.26 -9.81 -14.48
C ASP A 535 -56.49 -8.51 -14.70
N ILE A 536 -56.06 -7.86 -13.61
CA ILE A 536 -55.43 -6.52 -13.62
C ILE A 536 -53.96 -6.53 -13.23
N MET A 537 -53.43 -7.65 -12.70
CA MET A 537 -52.02 -7.74 -12.36
C MET A 537 -51.14 -7.82 -13.61
N GLN A 538 -49.96 -7.23 -13.53
CA GLN A 538 -48.95 -7.30 -14.56
C GLN A 538 -47.61 -7.80 -14.02
N ARG A 539 -46.74 -8.26 -14.92
CA ARG A 539 -45.40 -8.66 -14.56
C ARG A 539 -44.57 -7.45 -14.13
N ALA A 540 -43.76 -7.61 -13.10
CA ALA A 540 -42.78 -6.60 -12.75
C ALA A 540 -41.73 -6.47 -13.88
N PRO A 541 -41.21 -5.26 -14.14
CA PRO A 541 -40.18 -5.04 -15.17
C PRO A 541 -38.90 -5.86 -14.96
N ASP A 542 -38.56 -6.12 -13.70
CA ASP A 542 -37.47 -7.02 -13.26
C ASP A 542 -37.73 -7.41 -11.80
N ILE A 543 -36.98 -8.37 -11.26
CA ILE A 543 -37.12 -8.85 -9.88
C ILE A 543 -35.72 -8.92 -9.25
N ILE A 544 -35.58 -8.43 -8.02
CA ILE A 544 -34.34 -8.50 -7.25
C ILE A 544 -34.35 -9.74 -6.36
N ASP A 545 -33.39 -10.64 -6.55
CA ASP A 545 -33.19 -11.81 -5.70
C ASP A 545 -32.16 -11.51 -4.60
N LEU A 546 -32.60 -11.50 -3.35
CA LEU A 546 -31.78 -11.13 -2.20
C LEU A 546 -30.61 -12.09 -1.92
N GLN A 547 -30.68 -13.34 -2.39
CA GLN A 547 -29.59 -14.32 -2.20
C GLN A 547 -28.55 -14.27 -3.32
N ASN A 548 -29.00 -13.99 -4.55
CA ASN A 548 -28.18 -14.11 -5.75
C ASN A 548 -27.69 -12.77 -6.31
N ASP A 549 -28.41 -11.67 -6.08
CA ASP A 549 -28.07 -10.38 -6.66
C ASP A 549 -27.12 -9.54 -5.79
N SER A 550 -26.06 -9.06 -6.43
CA SER A 550 -25.20 -8.01 -5.87
C SER A 550 -25.77 -6.61 -6.12
N MET A 551 -25.33 -5.60 -5.36
CA MET A 551 -25.68 -4.19 -5.62
C MET A 551 -25.34 -3.72 -7.03
N LYS A 552 -24.26 -4.26 -7.63
CA LYS A 552 -23.88 -3.98 -9.02
C LYS A 552 -24.90 -4.55 -9.99
N THR A 553 -25.38 -5.76 -9.73
CA THR A 553 -26.45 -6.40 -10.52
C THR A 553 -27.75 -5.62 -10.40
N ILE A 554 -28.15 -5.25 -9.17
CA ILE A 554 -29.36 -4.46 -8.90
C ILE A 554 -29.32 -3.12 -9.65
N MET A 555 -28.18 -2.43 -9.66
CA MET A 555 -28.06 -1.16 -10.38
C MET A 555 -28.19 -1.34 -11.90
N LYS A 556 -27.67 -2.44 -12.46
CA LYS A 556 -27.91 -2.80 -13.87
C LYS A 556 -29.39 -3.09 -14.14
N LYS A 557 -30.07 -3.82 -13.26
CA LYS A 557 -31.52 -4.09 -13.39
C LYS A 557 -32.34 -2.80 -13.47
N PHE A 558 -32.03 -1.79 -12.63
CA PHE A 558 -32.66 -0.46 -12.73
C PHE A 558 -32.32 0.32 -14.00
N GLN A 559 -31.14 0.12 -14.59
CA GLN A 559 -30.75 0.77 -15.84
C GLN A 559 -31.44 0.13 -17.05
N HIS A 560 -31.50 -1.21 -17.10
CA HIS A 560 -32.12 -1.95 -18.20
C HIS A 560 -33.65 -1.87 -18.19
N SER A 561 -34.27 -2.01 -17.02
CA SER A 561 -35.73 -1.97 -16.90
C SER A 561 -36.33 -0.56 -16.96
N ALA A 562 -35.50 0.48 -16.79
CA ALA A 562 -35.92 1.87 -16.58
C ALA A 562 -36.97 2.07 -15.46
N ALA A 563 -37.17 1.07 -14.59
CA ALA A 563 -38.17 1.10 -13.54
C ALA A 563 -37.80 2.05 -12.39
N TRP A 564 -38.81 2.59 -11.71
CA TRP A 564 -38.62 3.40 -10.51
C TRP A 564 -38.55 2.55 -9.24
N ASN A 565 -39.28 1.43 -9.21
CA ASN A 565 -39.33 0.49 -8.10
C ASN A 565 -39.21 -0.93 -8.65
N LEU A 566 -38.40 -1.77 -8.01
CA LEU A 566 -38.31 -3.19 -8.32
C LEU A 566 -38.63 -4.04 -7.08
N PRO A 567 -39.43 -5.12 -7.22
CA PRO A 567 -39.75 -6.01 -6.12
C PRO A 567 -38.51 -6.80 -5.69
N VAL A 568 -38.45 -7.08 -4.40
CA VAL A 568 -37.39 -7.88 -3.77
C VAL A 568 -38.00 -9.17 -3.28
N VAL A 569 -37.39 -10.29 -3.69
CA VAL A 569 -37.80 -11.64 -3.28
C VAL A 569 -36.67 -12.36 -2.59
N LYS A 570 -37.02 -13.33 -1.74
CA LYS A 570 -36.11 -14.29 -1.14
C LYS A 570 -36.77 -15.66 -1.19
N GLU A 571 -36.18 -16.61 -1.92
CA GLU A 571 -36.79 -17.93 -2.14
C GLU A 571 -38.23 -17.80 -2.66
N ASP A 572 -38.42 -16.98 -3.70
CA ASP A 572 -39.70 -16.60 -4.33
C ASP A 572 -40.72 -15.85 -3.45
N LYS A 573 -40.46 -15.72 -2.15
CA LYS A 573 -41.31 -14.97 -1.23
C LYS A 573 -41.08 -13.47 -1.34
N TYR A 574 -42.16 -12.70 -1.33
CA TYR A 574 -42.11 -11.25 -1.37
C TYR A 574 -41.54 -10.67 -0.05
N VAL A 575 -40.55 -9.77 -0.17
CA VAL A 575 -39.87 -9.15 0.99
C VAL A 575 -40.12 -7.64 1.08
N GLY A 576 -40.26 -6.96 -0.07
CA GLY A 576 -40.38 -5.51 -0.15
C GLY A 576 -40.08 -4.99 -1.56
N PHE A 577 -39.86 -3.68 -1.67
CA PHE A 577 -39.33 -3.05 -2.89
C PHE A 577 -38.03 -2.33 -2.60
N ILE A 578 -37.23 -2.10 -3.64
CA ILE A 578 -36.18 -1.07 -3.65
C ILE A 578 -36.61 0.00 -4.64
N SER A 579 -36.53 1.28 -4.25
CA SER A 579 -36.67 2.38 -5.19
C SER A 579 -35.31 2.85 -5.72
N LYS A 580 -35.29 3.27 -6.99
CA LYS A 580 -34.11 3.87 -7.63
C LYS A 580 -33.61 5.08 -6.84
N SER A 581 -34.53 5.88 -6.33
CA SER A 581 -34.26 7.08 -5.52
C SER A 581 -33.55 6.75 -4.20
N LYS A 582 -34.05 5.76 -3.45
CA LYS A 582 -33.44 5.32 -2.18
C LYS A 582 -32.06 4.72 -2.41
N MET A 583 -31.92 3.91 -3.47
CA MET A 583 -30.64 3.33 -3.87
C MET A 583 -29.61 4.40 -4.23
N LEU A 584 -29.96 5.37 -5.09
CA LEU A 584 -29.06 6.47 -5.47
C LEU A 584 -28.73 7.40 -4.30
N THR A 585 -29.65 7.58 -3.36
CA THR A 585 -29.41 8.38 -2.15
C THR A 585 -28.45 7.67 -1.22
N ALA A 586 -28.64 6.37 -0.97
CA ALA A 586 -27.73 5.56 -0.18
C ALA A 586 -26.34 5.48 -0.84
N TYR A 587 -26.30 5.33 -2.16
CA TYR A 587 -25.09 5.40 -2.97
C TYR A 587 -24.36 6.73 -2.78
N ARG A 588 -25.05 7.86 -2.98
CA ARG A 588 -24.46 9.20 -2.84
C ARG A 588 -23.95 9.45 -1.42
N GLN A 589 -24.71 9.06 -0.40
CA GLN A 589 -24.30 9.21 0.99
C GLN A 589 -23.03 8.40 1.28
N LYS A 590 -22.96 7.18 0.76
CA LYS A 590 -21.79 6.32 0.89
C LYS A 590 -20.60 6.81 0.07
N LEU A 591 -20.84 7.37 -1.11
CA LEU A 591 -19.82 8.02 -1.92
C LEU A 591 -19.22 9.22 -1.19
N ILE A 592 -20.04 10.06 -0.54
CA ILE A 592 -19.55 11.16 0.30
C ILE A 592 -18.70 10.63 1.46
N GLU A 593 -19.10 9.55 2.13
CA GLU A 593 -18.30 8.93 3.20
C GLU A 593 -16.94 8.37 2.73
N VAL A 594 -16.85 7.97 1.46
CA VAL A 594 -15.63 7.42 0.85
C VAL A 594 -14.77 8.50 0.21
N THR A 595 -15.36 9.64 -0.18
CA THR A 595 -14.68 10.74 -0.89
C THR A 595 -14.23 11.87 0.04
N VAL A 596 -14.67 11.90 1.31
CA VAL A 596 -14.31 12.88 2.36
C VAL A 596 -13.50 12.22 3.47
#